data_AF-A0A5J5HWP7-F1
#
_entry.id   AF-A0A5J5HWP7-F1
#
_cell.length_a   1.000
_cell.length_b   1.000
_cell.length_c   1.000
_cell.angle_alpha   90.00
_cell.angle_beta   90.00
_cell.angle_gamma   90.00
#
_symmetry.space_group_name_H-M   'P 1'
#
loop_
_entity.id
_entity.type
_entity.pdbx_description
1 polymer ?
#
loop_
_entity_poly.entity_id
_entity_poly.type
_entity_poly.pdbx_seq_one_letter_code
_entity_poly.pdbx_strand_id
1 'polypeptide(L)' 'MTKHEHIATRKATNLSLDVDLVADAKALGINLSRACEEALRKEIAAERGRRWQEDNKEAIAAWNVWAENNELPLDKYRQF' A
#
# COMPACT_ATOMS: atom_id res chain seq x y z
N MET A 1 14.62 19.45 3.61
CA MET A 1 14.06 18.09 3.44
C MET A 1 14.37 17.63 2.04
N THR A 2 15.48 16.90 1.87
CA THR A 2 15.91 16.33 0.60
C THR A 2 14.97 15.19 0.23
N LYS A 3 14.16 15.38 -0.82
CA LYS A 3 13.48 14.30 -1.53
C LYS A 3 14.59 13.38 -2.05
N HIS A 4 14.74 12.20 -1.47
CA HIS A 4 15.56 11.17 -2.08
C HIS A 4 14.82 10.72 -3.34
N GLU A 5 15.20 11.25 -4.50
CA GLU A 5 14.82 10.65 -5.78
C GLU A 5 15.50 9.28 -5.85
N HIS A 6 14.72 8.26 -5.52
CA HIS A 6 15.11 6.89 -5.80
C HIS A 6 15.12 6.76 -7.33
N ILE A 7 16.28 6.87 -7.96
CA ILE A 7 16.46 6.42 -9.34
C ILE A 7 16.24 4.92 -9.30
N ALA A 8 14.99 4.51 -9.52
CA ALA A 8 14.59 3.12 -9.49
C ALA A 8 15.24 2.42 -10.68
N THR A 9 16.37 1.78 -10.43
CA THR A 9 17.01 0.87 -11.38
C THR A 9 16.05 -0.29 -11.63
N ARG A 10 15.34 -0.23 -12.76
CA ARG A 10 14.39 -1.27 -13.15
C ARG A 10 15.17 -2.54 -13.48
N LYS A 11 14.84 -3.62 -12.78
CA LYS A 11 15.38 -4.95 -13.08
C LYS A 11 14.37 -5.69 -13.96
N ALA A 12 14.78 -6.06 -15.16
CA ALA A 12 14.00 -6.97 -15.99
C ALA A 12 13.83 -8.31 -15.25
N THR A 13 12.58 -8.75 -15.11
CA THR A 13 12.22 -9.97 -14.39
C THR A 13 11.39 -10.83 -15.31
N ASN A 14 11.82 -12.08 -15.54
CA ASN A 14 11.04 -13.05 -16.29
C ASN A 14 9.96 -13.64 -15.38
N LEU A 15 8.72 -13.61 -15.83
CA LEU A 15 7.58 -14.19 -15.13
C LEU A 15 6.67 -14.90 -16.13
N SER A 16 5.99 -15.94 -15.68
CA SER A 16 5.02 -16.69 -16.49
C SER A 16 3.63 -16.12 -16.26
N LEU A 17 2.91 -15.83 -17.34
CA LEU A 17 1.51 -15.39 -17.32
C LEU A 17 0.69 -16.28 -18.25
N ASP A 18 -0.62 -16.25 -18.05
CA ASP A 18 -1.58 -16.82 -18.97
C ASP A 18 -1.39 -16.21 -20.38
N VAL A 19 -1.36 -17.07 -21.40
CA VAL A 19 -1.05 -16.67 -22.77
C VAL A 19 -2.19 -15.84 -23.37
N ASP A 20 -3.44 -16.20 -23.07
CA ASP A 20 -4.62 -15.51 -23.57
C ASP A 20 -4.71 -14.12 -22.95
N LEU A 21 -4.43 -13.99 -21.64
CA LEU A 21 -4.37 -12.70 -20.97
C LEU A 21 -3.31 -11.76 -21.56
N VAL A 22 -2.13 -12.30 -21.92
CA VAL A 22 -1.07 -11.52 -22.56
C VAL A 22 -1.47 -11.12 -23.99
N ALA A 23 -2.14 -11.99 -24.73
CA ALA A 23 -2.64 -11.70 -26.07
C ALA A 23 -3.69 -10.58 -26.02
N ASP A 24 -4.67 -10.67 -25.12
CA ASP A 24 -5.71 -9.67 -24.91
C ASP A 24 -5.11 -8.32 -24.50
N ALA A 25 -4.17 -8.31 -23.55
CA ALA A 25 -3.49 -7.08 -23.14
C ALA A 25 -2.77 -6.40 -24.31
N LYS A 26 -2.11 -7.17 -25.18
CA LYS A 26 -1.47 -6.65 -26.39
C LYS A 26 -2.48 -6.11 -27.40
N ALA A 27 -3.57 -6.85 -27.65
CA ALA A 27 -4.64 -6.43 -28.56
C ALA A 27 -5.30 -5.12 -28.11
N LEU A 28 -5.40 -4.91 -26.81
CA LEU A 28 -5.95 -3.70 -26.19
C LEU A 28 -4.93 -2.58 -25.99
N GLY A 29 -3.67 -2.76 -26.38
CA GLY A 29 -2.61 -1.76 -26.20
C GLY A 29 -2.23 -1.50 -24.73
N ILE A 30 -2.51 -2.45 -23.84
CA ILE A 30 -2.19 -2.35 -22.42
C ILE A 30 -0.69 -2.55 -22.21
N ASN A 31 -0.06 -1.62 -21.51
CA ASN A 31 1.35 -1.75 -21.12
C ASN A 31 1.48 -2.75 -19.95
N LEU A 32 1.75 -4.01 -20.29
CA LEU A 32 1.86 -5.11 -19.34
C LEU A 32 2.85 -4.84 -18.20
N SER A 33 4.03 -4.31 -18.50
CA SER A 33 5.04 -4.02 -17.48
C SER A 33 4.53 -3.00 -16.46
N ARG A 34 3.88 -1.94 -16.92
CA ARG A 34 3.31 -0.91 -16.04
C ARG A 34 2.15 -1.46 -15.22
N ALA A 35 1.25 -2.21 -15.84
CA ALA A 35 0.11 -2.82 -15.16
C ALA A 35 0.55 -3.79 -14.05
N CYS A 36 1.52 -4.66 -14.33
CA CYS A 36 2.09 -5.57 -13.34
C CYS A 36 2.77 -4.82 -12.19
N GLU A 37 3.53 -3.76 -12.49
CA GLU A 37 4.20 -2.96 -11.46
C GLU A 37 3.19 -2.25 -10.54
N GLU A 38 2.14 -1.67 -11.10
CA GLU A 38 1.07 -1.04 -10.32
C GLU A 38 0.32 -2.05 -9.45
N ALA A 39 0.01 -3.23 -9.97
CA ALA A 39 -0.62 -4.31 -9.22
C ALA A 39 0.27 -4.78 -8.06
N LEU A 40 1.55 -5.05 -8.32
CA LEU A 40 2.52 -5.46 -7.29
C LEU A 40 2.69 -4.41 -6.20
N ARG A 41 2.73 -3.12 -6.58
CA ARG A 41 2.83 -2.03 -5.60
C ARG A 41 1.63 -2.00 -4.65
N LYS A 42 0.42 -2.21 -5.17
CA LYS A 42 -0.80 -2.30 -4.36
C LYS A 42 -0.77 -3.50 -3.42
N GLU A 43 -0.40 -4.67 -3.93
CA GLU A 43 -0.31 -5.91 -3.15
C GLU A 43 0.71 -5.77 -2.00
N ILE A 44 1.90 -5.24 -2.30
CA ILE A 44 2.95 -5.00 -1.30
C ILE A 44 2.49 -4.00 -0.24
N ALA A 45 1.82 -2.92 -0.64
CA ALA A 45 1.32 -1.92 0.30
C ALA A 45 0.25 -2.51 1.22
N ALA A 46 -0.68 -3.30 0.68
CA ALA A 46 -1.71 -3.99 1.45
C ALA A 46 -1.09 -4.95 2.48
N GLU A 47 -0.15 -5.79 2.04
CA GLU A 47 0.51 -6.77 2.92
C GLU A 47 1.36 -6.09 4.00
N ARG A 48 2.07 -5.01 3.67
CA ARG A 48 2.77 -4.19 4.66
C ARG A 48 1.81 -3.58 5.68
N GLY A 49 0.66 -3.07 5.22
CA GLY A 49 -0.39 -2.55 6.09
C GLY A 49 -0.92 -3.62 7.05
N ARG A 50 -1.22 -4.83 6.54
CA ARG A 50 -1.65 -5.96 7.34
C ARG A 50 -0.64 -6.31 8.43
N ARG A 51 0.63 -6.49 8.07
CA ARG A 51 1.70 -6.79 9.04
C ARG A 51 1.86 -5.69 10.07
N TRP A 52 1.84 -4.43 9.65
CA TRP A 52 1.94 -3.32 10.58
C TRP A 52 0.78 -3.32 11.59
N GLN A 53 -0.46 -3.60 11.15
CA GLN A 53 -1.60 -3.71 12.05
C GLN A 53 -1.45 -4.86 13.04
N GLU A 54 -0.91 -6.00 12.60
CA GLU A 54 -0.62 -7.15 13.46
C GLU A 54 0.43 -6.80 14.51
N ASP A 55 1.55 -6.23 14.10
CA ASP A 55 2.66 -5.83 14.96
C ASP A 55 2.25 -4.75 15.98
N ASN A 56 1.31 -3.87 15.62
CA ASN A 56 0.89 -2.74 16.45
C ASN A 56 -0.46 -2.99 17.15
N LYS A 57 -1.01 -4.21 17.07
CA LYS A 57 -2.35 -4.52 17.59
C LYS A 57 -2.49 -4.19 19.07
N GLU A 58 -1.50 -4.53 19.88
CA GLU A 58 -1.51 -4.25 21.32
C GLU A 58 -1.39 -2.76 21.62
N ALA A 59 -0.51 -2.05 20.91
CA ALA A 59 -0.35 -0.61 21.06
C ALA A 59 -1.63 0.16 20.67
N ILE A 60 -2.28 -0.26 19.57
CA ILE A 60 -3.57 0.28 19.14
C ILE A 60 -4.65 0.01 20.19
N ALA A 61 -4.72 -1.21 20.73
CA ALA A 61 -5.69 -1.55 21.77
C ALA A 61 -5.47 -0.72 23.05
N ALA A 62 -4.22 -0.58 23.51
CA ALA A 62 -3.88 0.25 24.67
C ALA A 62 -4.25 1.72 24.43
N TRP A 63 -3.97 2.25 23.23
CA TRP A 63 -4.34 3.61 22.86
C TRP A 63 -5.85 3.81 22.81
N ASN A 64 -6.61 2.85 22.27
CA ASN A 64 -8.08 2.92 22.23
C ASN A 64 -8.67 2.95 23.64
N VAL A 65 -8.20 2.09 24.54
CA VAL A 65 -8.64 2.09 25.95
C VAL A 65 -8.30 3.43 26.63
N TRP A 66 -7.11 3.99 26.37
CA TRP A 66 -6.77 5.31 26.89
C TRP A 66 -7.71 6.38 26.34
N ALA A 67 -7.95 6.40 25.03
CA ALA A 67 -8.82 7.39 24.37
C ALA A 67 -10.29 7.31 24.84
N GLU A 68 -10.80 6.12 25.17
CA GLU A 68 -12.15 5.94 25.72
C GLU A 68 -12.27 6.50 27.15
N ASN A 69 -11.21 6.37 27.95
CA ASN A 69 -11.22 6.77 29.35
C ASN A 69 -10.78 8.23 29.58
N ASN A 70 -10.36 8.95 28.54
CA ASN A 70 -9.86 10.32 28.61
C ASN A 70 -10.62 11.21 27.63
N GLU A 71 -10.89 12.46 28.01
CA GLU A 71 -11.38 13.45 27.05
C GLU A 71 -10.32 13.67 25.96
N LEU A 72 -10.73 13.64 24.69
CA LEU A 72 -9.80 13.86 23.58
C LEU A 72 -9.25 15.30 23.69
N PRO A 73 -7.92 15.51 23.81
CA PRO A 73 -7.35 16.82 24.11
C PRO A 73 -7.72 17.95 23.14
N LEU A 74 -8.07 17.57 21.91
CA LEU A 74 -8.40 18.48 20.82
C LEU A 74 -9.90 18.54 20.50
N ASP A 75 -10.75 17.80 21.22
CA ASP A 75 -12.19 17.75 20.89
C ASP A 75 -12.86 19.11 21.00
N LYS A 76 -12.39 19.96 21.93
CA LYS A 76 -12.82 21.37 22.09
C LYS A 76 -12.57 22.28 20.88
N TYR A 77 -11.77 21.84 19.91
CA TYR A 77 -11.47 22.59 18.69
C TYR A 77 -12.09 21.96 17.43
N ARG A 78 -12.89 20.88 17.57
CA ARG A 78 -13.57 20.23 16.44
C ARG A 78 -14.66 21.16 15.89
N GLN A 79 -14.47 21.69 14.69
CA GLN A 79 -15.50 22.43 13.94
C GLN A 79 -16.27 21.43 13.07
N PHE A 80 -17.51 21.12 13.45
CA PHE A 80 -18.45 20.34 12.64
C PHE A 80 -19.22 21.23 11.69
#